data_AF-A0A498SR74-F1
#
_entry.id   AF-A0A498SR74-F1
#
_cell.length_a   1.000
_cell.length_b   1.000
_cell.length_c   1.000
_cell.angle_alpha   90.00
_cell.angle_beta   90.00
_cell.angle_gamma   90.00
#
_symmetry.space_group_name_H-M   'P 1'
#
loop_
_entity.id
_entity.type
_entity.pdbx_description
1 polymer ?
#
loop_
_entity_poly.entity_id
_entity_poly.type
_entity_poly.pdbx_seq_one_letter_code
_entity_poly.pdbx_strand_id
1 'polypeptide(L)'
;ISLDDLEPKIGRFYAFAQKMAGINDEVPSKNSQLCEILHSVVGKIRSRVRSRCVLARITHSLHALKVFDVLKNRNDFPDNVCAKLTGFRMITAEQFFGYGAVTEEYRMLIEFERGTNTNKQFYFSAMIERDPGAKLHALIFVWVDIKYPKVKPIYILSFTLDNTDVSSSFNSSLIHLERVLNADFTTYVTCDDPNAILEAQMAFLVSRFDILLESGSAANGCGQFTREHLFSRPYRGRDHQLPLYYQKNMNTFTFR
;
A
#
# COMPACT_ATOMS: atom_id res chain seq x y z
N ILE A 1 6.30 35.81 15.39
CA ILE A 1 6.87 34.96 14.32
C ILE A 1 6.95 33.57 14.90
N SER A 2 6.16 32.64 14.37
CA SER A 2 6.17 31.24 14.81
C SER A 2 7.33 30.47 14.17
N LEU A 3 7.68 29.31 14.72
CA LEU A 3 8.69 28.43 14.13
C LEU A 3 8.32 28.05 12.69
N ASP A 4 7.02 27.85 12.42
CA ASP A 4 6.48 27.52 11.10
C ASP A 4 6.63 28.68 10.09
N ASP A 5 6.70 29.93 10.54
CA ASP A 5 6.97 31.10 9.68
C ASP A 5 8.46 31.23 9.31
N LEU A 6 9.34 30.66 10.13
CA LEU A 6 10.80 30.72 10.00
C LEU A 6 11.34 29.52 9.22
N GLU A 7 10.82 28.31 9.44
CA GLU A 7 11.28 27.08 8.77
C GLU A 7 11.44 27.19 7.24
N PRO A 8 10.49 27.78 6.48
CA PRO A 8 10.63 27.92 5.04
C PRO A 8 11.76 28.87 4.61
N LYS A 9 12.14 29.82 5.48
CA LYS A 9 13.14 30.87 5.18
C LYS A 9 14.55 30.44 5.54
N ILE A 10 14.72 29.74 6.65
CA ILE A 10 16.05 29.38 7.20
C ILE A 10 16.35 27.88 7.14
N GLY A 11 15.37 27.06 6.77
CA GLY A 11 15.47 25.61 6.77
C GLY A 11 15.10 24.99 8.12
N ARG A 12 14.97 23.66 8.11
CA ARG A 12 14.60 22.90 9.31
C ARG A 12 15.82 22.53 10.14
N PHE A 13 15.70 22.73 11.45
CA PHE A 13 16.71 22.35 12.44
C PHE A 13 16.62 20.87 12.79
N TYR A 14 17.01 20.01 11.86
CA TYR A 14 17.00 18.58 12.10
C TYR A 14 18.07 18.17 13.13
N ALA A 15 17.70 17.34 14.10
CA ALA A 15 18.63 16.79 15.09
C ALA A 15 19.84 16.10 14.44
N PHE A 16 19.67 15.40 13.31
CA PHE A 16 20.80 14.77 12.62
C PHE A 16 21.79 15.79 12.06
N ALA A 17 21.34 17.00 11.67
CA ALA A 17 22.21 18.05 11.15
C ALA A 17 23.06 18.66 12.26
N GLN A 18 22.47 18.87 13.44
CA GLN A 18 23.19 19.30 14.65
C GLN A 18 24.26 18.27 15.05
N LYS A 19 23.90 16.98 15.04
CA LYS A 19 24.85 15.88 15.32
C LYS A 19 26.01 15.83 14.33
N MET A 20 25.77 16.07 13.04
CA MET A 20 26.84 16.15 12.03
C MET A 20 27.76 17.37 12.24
N ALA A 21 27.23 18.45 12.82
CA ALA A 21 28.02 19.64 13.16
C ALA A 21 28.80 19.51 14.48
N GLY A 22 28.73 18.34 15.14
CA GLY A 22 29.39 18.10 16.42
C GLY A 22 28.65 18.70 17.63
N ILE A 23 27.40 19.16 17.45
CA ILE A 23 26.55 19.68 18.51
C ILE A 23 25.76 18.49 19.10
N ASN A 24 26.25 17.95 20.23
CA ASN A 24 25.61 16.86 20.96
C ASN A 24 25.32 17.31 22.40
N ASP A 25 24.06 17.20 22.83
CA ASP A 25 23.62 17.49 24.22
C ASP A 25 23.94 16.35 25.21
N GLU A 26 24.42 15.20 24.73
CA GLU A 26 24.72 14.03 25.56
C GLU A 26 26.24 13.89 25.81
N VAL A 27 26.60 13.63 27.08
CA VAL A 27 27.97 13.37 27.58
C VAL A 27 28.69 12.40 26.64
N PRO A 28 29.93 12.70 26.20
CA PRO A 28 30.61 11.94 25.16
C PRO A 28 30.88 10.51 25.62
N SER A 29 30.00 9.58 25.24
CA SER A 29 30.39 8.17 25.25
C SER A 29 31.50 8.00 24.23
N LYS A 30 32.61 7.42 24.71
CA LYS A 30 33.88 7.28 24.02
C LYS A 30 33.70 6.86 22.55
N ASN A 31 34.28 7.63 21.65
CA ASN A 31 34.75 7.21 20.32
C ASN A 31 33.73 6.76 19.26
N SER A 32 32.49 7.28 19.22
CA SER A 32 31.84 7.37 17.90
C SER A 32 32.54 8.50 17.13
N GLN A 33 33.52 8.14 16.29
CA GLN A 33 34.21 9.13 15.48
C GLN A 33 33.14 9.86 14.65
N LEU A 34 33.16 11.19 14.63
CA LEU A 34 32.23 12.01 13.84
C LEU A 34 32.10 11.50 12.38
N CYS A 35 33.15 10.88 11.84
CA CYS A 35 33.16 10.12 10.60
C CYS A 35 32.08 9.02 10.49
N GLU A 36 31.83 8.24 11.55
CA GLU A 36 30.79 7.19 11.57
C GLU A 36 29.38 7.80 11.54
N ILE A 37 29.18 8.90 12.27
CA ILE A 37 27.92 9.66 12.26
C ILE A 37 27.67 10.20 10.85
N LEU A 38 28.67 10.85 10.25
CA LEU A 38 28.59 11.34 8.88
C LEU A 38 28.28 10.21 7.88
N HIS A 39 29.02 9.11 7.94
CA HIS A 39 28.81 7.97 7.05
C HIS A 39 27.41 7.37 7.19
N SER A 40 26.92 7.22 8.42
CA SER A 40 25.56 6.73 8.72
C SER A 40 24.48 7.67 8.17
N VAL A 41 24.61 8.98 8.42
CA VAL A 41 23.65 9.98 7.96
C VAL A 41 23.64 10.08 6.43
N VAL A 42 24.80 10.16 5.78
CA VAL A 42 24.91 10.17 4.31
C VAL A 42 24.30 8.89 3.71
N GLY A 43 24.55 7.73 4.32
CA GLY A 43 23.92 6.46 3.94
C GLY A 43 22.39 6.52 4.00
N LYS A 44 21.83 7.10 5.08
CA LYS A 44 20.38 7.30 5.24
C LYS A 44 19.81 8.30 4.23
N ILE A 45 20.51 9.40 3.95
CA ILE A 45 20.11 10.38 2.93
C ILE A 45 20.08 9.71 1.55
N ARG A 46 21.13 8.99 1.17
CA ARG A 46 21.19 8.27 -0.11
C ARG A 46 20.06 7.25 -0.24
N SER A 47 19.81 6.47 0.81
CA SER A 47 18.70 5.52 0.87
C SER A 47 17.36 6.24 0.68
N ARG A 48 17.12 7.33 1.41
CA ARG A 48 15.90 8.15 1.31
C ARG A 48 15.69 8.69 -0.10
N VAL A 49 16.72 9.29 -0.71
CA VAL A 49 16.65 9.84 -2.07
C VAL A 49 16.28 8.74 -3.06
N ARG A 50 16.96 7.59 -2.99
CA ARG A 50 16.64 6.43 -3.84
C ARG A 50 15.18 5.99 -3.68
N SER A 51 14.71 5.81 -2.45
CA SER A 51 13.32 5.42 -2.18
C SER A 51 12.30 6.42 -2.74
N ARG A 52 12.60 7.73 -2.69
CA ARG A 52 11.73 8.77 -3.27
C ARG A 52 11.73 8.76 -4.79
N CYS A 53 12.88 8.57 -5.42
CA CYS A 53 12.94 8.43 -6.88
C CYS A 53 12.15 7.21 -7.36
N VAL A 54 12.27 6.07 -6.67
CA VAL A 54 11.49 4.87 -7.00
C VAL A 54 9.99 5.11 -6.78
N LEU A 55 9.60 5.68 -5.63
CA LEU A 55 8.21 5.99 -5.35
C LEU A 55 7.60 6.95 -6.39
N ALA A 56 8.31 8.01 -6.77
CA ALA A 56 7.86 8.94 -7.81
C ALA A 56 7.64 8.24 -9.15
N ARG A 57 8.54 7.33 -9.55
CA ARG A 57 8.38 6.52 -10.76
C ARG A 57 7.16 5.60 -10.68
N ILE A 58 6.95 4.94 -9.54
CA ILE A 58 5.79 4.06 -9.32
C ILE A 58 4.50 4.87 -9.38
N THR A 59 4.41 5.99 -8.66
CA THR A 59 3.25 6.89 -8.67
C THR A 59 2.95 7.36 -10.09
N HIS A 60 3.97 7.71 -10.88
CA HIS A 60 3.79 8.09 -12.28
C HIS A 60 3.25 6.94 -13.14
N SER A 61 3.79 5.72 -12.98
CA SER A 61 3.31 4.52 -13.69
C SER A 61 1.85 4.21 -13.35
N LEU A 62 1.48 4.25 -12.07
CA LEU A 62 0.13 4.00 -11.58
C LEU A 62 -0.85 5.09 -12.06
N HIS A 63 -0.43 6.35 -12.08
CA HIS A 63 -1.22 7.44 -12.66
C HIS A 63 -1.45 7.26 -14.17
N ALA A 64 -0.47 6.68 -14.87
CA ALA A 64 -0.61 6.26 -16.27
C ALA A 64 -1.37 4.93 -16.44
N LEU A 65 -1.94 4.39 -15.36
CA LEU A 65 -2.71 3.14 -15.30
C LEU A 65 -1.90 1.88 -15.68
N LYS A 66 -0.56 1.96 -15.58
CA LYS A 66 0.37 0.87 -15.90
C LYS A 66 0.80 0.15 -14.63
N VAL A 67 0.08 -0.91 -14.29
CA VAL A 67 0.32 -1.71 -13.06
C VAL A 67 1.35 -2.81 -13.29
N PHE A 68 1.25 -3.53 -14.41
CA PHE A 68 2.07 -4.72 -14.64
C PHE A 68 3.25 -4.51 -15.61
N ASP A 69 3.27 -3.41 -16.36
CA ASP A 69 4.28 -3.14 -17.40
C ASP A 69 5.69 -2.97 -16.83
N VAL A 70 5.80 -2.43 -15.62
CA VAL A 70 7.07 -2.03 -14.99
C VAL A 70 7.46 -2.99 -13.85
N LEU A 71 6.61 -3.98 -13.58
CA LEU A 71 6.79 -4.93 -12.50
C LEU A 71 7.93 -5.91 -12.82
N LYS A 72 9.00 -5.84 -12.04
CA LYS A 72 10.22 -6.65 -12.27
C LYS A 72 10.01 -8.15 -12.12
N ASN A 73 9.19 -8.56 -11.15
CA ASN A 73 8.92 -9.97 -10.87
C ASN A 73 7.44 -10.28 -11.13
N ARG A 74 7.18 -11.06 -12.17
CA ARG A 74 5.83 -11.51 -12.58
C ARG A 74 5.48 -12.91 -12.06
N ASN A 75 6.37 -13.58 -11.31
CA ASN A 75 6.16 -14.99 -10.95
C ASN A 75 5.02 -15.20 -9.93
N ASP A 76 4.72 -14.19 -9.11
CA ASP A 76 3.66 -14.27 -8.08
C ASP A 76 2.30 -13.74 -8.57
N PHE A 77 2.18 -13.48 -9.87
CA PHE A 77 1.00 -12.88 -10.50
C PHE A 77 0.56 -13.72 -11.70
N PRO A 78 -0.76 -13.85 -11.93
CA PRO A 78 -1.26 -14.54 -13.11
C PRO A 78 -0.92 -13.76 -14.39
N ASP A 79 -0.81 -14.49 -15.50
CA ASP A 79 -0.55 -13.91 -16.81
C ASP A 79 -1.79 -13.17 -17.35
N ASN A 80 -2.98 -13.73 -17.11
CA ASN A 80 -4.26 -13.10 -17.41
C ASN A 80 -4.80 -12.40 -16.15
N VAL A 81 -5.27 -11.16 -16.31
CA VAL A 81 -5.88 -10.35 -15.25
C VAL A 81 -7.05 -9.60 -15.88
N CYS A 82 -8.26 -9.81 -15.38
CA CYS A 82 -9.48 -9.23 -15.95
C CYS A 82 -9.71 -7.82 -15.42
N ALA A 83 -9.49 -7.62 -14.11
CA ALA A 83 -9.62 -6.33 -13.45
C ALA A 83 -8.57 -5.33 -13.93
N LYS A 84 -8.96 -4.05 -13.98
CA LYS A 84 -8.09 -2.96 -14.47
C LYS A 84 -8.09 -1.81 -13.49
N LEU A 85 -6.91 -1.21 -13.30
CA LEU A 85 -6.80 0.08 -12.64
C LEU A 85 -7.34 1.15 -13.59
N THR A 86 -8.41 1.84 -13.20
CA THR A 86 -9.08 2.87 -14.01
C THR A 86 -8.85 4.28 -13.47
N GLY A 87 -8.41 4.40 -12.22
CA GLY A 87 -8.04 5.68 -11.63
C GLY A 87 -6.96 5.53 -10.57
N PHE A 88 -6.01 6.46 -10.54
CA PHE A 88 -5.03 6.58 -9.46
C PHE A 88 -4.62 8.03 -9.31
N ARG A 89 -4.87 8.62 -8.14
CA ARG A 89 -4.54 10.03 -7.88
C ARG A 89 -4.11 10.26 -6.45
N MET A 90 -3.29 11.29 -6.25
CA MET A 90 -2.99 11.82 -4.93
C MET A 90 -4.17 12.65 -4.44
N ILE A 91 -4.51 12.52 -3.15
CA ILE A 91 -5.57 13.27 -2.49
C ILE A 91 -5.03 13.96 -1.23
N THR A 92 -5.77 14.93 -0.70
CA THR A 92 -5.41 15.60 0.55
C THR A 92 -5.75 14.73 1.76
N ALA A 93 -5.18 15.05 2.93
CA ALA A 93 -5.55 14.40 4.18
C ALA A 93 -7.05 14.61 4.49
N GLU A 94 -7.56 15.82 4.28
CA GLU A 94 -8.99 16.15 4.45
C GLU A 94 -9.89 15.29 3.57
N GLN A 95 -9.52 15.12 2.30
CA GLN A 95 -10.25 14.23 1.39
C GLN A 95 -10.19 12.79 1.85
N PHE A 96 -9.02 12.31 2.28
CA PHE A 96 -8.84 10.93 2.74
C PHE A 96 -9.71 10.62 3.96
N PHE A 97 -9.67 11.47 4.99
CA PHE A 97 -10.47 11.30 6.21
C PHE A 97 -11.97 11.62 6.01
N GLY A 98 -12.34 12.26 4.92
CA GLY A 98 -13.74 12.51 4.56
C GLY A 98 -14.46 11.30 3.94
N TYR A 99 -13.74 10.23 3.60
CA TYR A 99 -14.37 9.01 3.06
C TYR A 99 -14.98 8.17 4.17
N GLY A 100 -16.24 7.75 4.00
CA GLY A 100 -16.96 6.92 4.98
C GLY A 100 -16.34 5.53 5.25
N ALA A 101 -15.47 5.04 4.36
CA ALA A 101 -14.73 3.80 4.58
C ALA A 101 -13.59 3.95 5.63
N VAL A 102 -13.16 5.17 5.92
CA VAL A 102 -12.13 5.44 6.93
C VAL A 102 -12.79 5.53 8.30
N THR A 103 -12.77 4.41 9.02
CA THR A 103 -13.33 4.34 10.37
C THR A 103 -12.48 5.11 11.39
N GLU A 104 -13.02 5.31 12.59
CA GLU A 104 -12.30 5.98 13.67
C GLU A 104 -11.06 5.18 14.11
N GLU A 105 -11.09 3.85 14.03
CA GLU A 105 -9.92 3.01 14.33
C GLU A 105 -8.79 3.26 13.32
N TYR A 106 -9.12 3.41 12.04
CA TYR A 106 -8.14 3.79 11.02
C TYR A 106 -7.57 5.17 11.25
N ARG A 107 -8.43 6.11 11.64
CA ARG A 107 -8.03 7.47 11.97
C ARG A 107 -7.07 7.48 13.16
N MET A 108 -7.44 6.81 14.25
CA MET A 108 -6.60 6.64 15.44
C MET A 108 -5.27 5.97 15.09
N LEU A 109 -5.26 4.91 14.28
CA LEU A 109 -4.04 4.24 13.85
C LEU A 109 -3.11 5.21 13.10
N ILE A 110 -3.66 6.01 12.18
CA ILE A 110 -2.92 6.99 11.38
C ILE A 110 -2.41 8.16 12.23
N GLU A 111 -3.21 8.64 13.18
CA GLU A 111 -2.88 9.78 14.05
C GLU A 111 -1.93 9.40 15.19
N PHE A 112 -2.13 8.25 15.85
CA PHE A 112 -1.30 7.74 16.94
C PHE A 112 0.16 7.57 16.54
N GLU A 113 0.40 7.05 15.34
CA GLU A 113 1.75 6.84 14.83
C GLU A 113 2.50 8.14 14.47
N ARG A 114 1.86 9.32 14.54
CA ARG A 114 2.42 10.56 13.97
C ARG A 114 2.66 11.70 14.95
N GLY A 115 1.90 11.82 16.02
CA GLY A 115 1.69 13.18 16.53
C GLY A 115 1.16 14.10 15.41
N THR A 116 1.05 15.39 15.67
CA THR A 116 0.20 16.34 14.93
C THR A 116 0.54 16.66 13.46
N ASN A 117 1.42 15.93 12.76
CA ASN A 117 1.89 16.30 11.40
C ASN A 117 1.32 15.41 10.27
N THR A 118 -0.01 15.32 10.18
CA THR A 118 -0.74 14.57 9.15
C THR A 118 -0.50 15.10 7.72
N ASN A 119 -0.24 16.39 7.57
CA ASN A 119 -0.10 17.06 6.27
C ASN A 119 1.19 16.74 5.48
N LYS A 120 2.22 16.14 6.10
CA LYS A 120 3.52 15.91 5.45
C LYS A 120 3.61 14.64 4.61
N GLN A 121 2.47 14.02 4.32
CA GLN A 121 2.40 12.60 3.99
C GLN A 121 1.54 12.35 2.76
N PHE A 122 1.68 11.19 2.13
CA PHE A 122 0.99 10.91 0.87
C PHE A 122 -0.23 10.04 1.12
N TYR A 123 -1.34 10.55 0.59
CA TYR A 123 -2.63 9.89 0.55
C TYR A 123 -2.98 9.71 -0.93
N PHE A 124 -3.39 8.51 -1.30
CA PHE A 124 -3.81 8.19 -2.67
C PHE A 124 -5.19 7.57 -2.67
N SER A 125 -5.88 7.74 -3.79
CA SER A 125 -7.15 7.11 -4.11
C SER A 125 -6.99 6.36 -5.41
N ALA A 126 -7.31 5.07 -5.40
CA ALA A 126 -7.22 4.18 -6.55
C ALA A 126 -8.58 3.52 -6.82
N MET A 127 -8.96 3.44 -8.09
CA MET A 127 -10.17 2.79 -8.57
C MET A 127 -9.79 1.61 -9.46
N ILE A 128 -10.28 0.43 -9.12
CA ILE A 128 -10.09 -0.81 -9.88
C ILE A 128 -11.46 -1.29 -10.32
N GLU A 129 -11.63 -1.55 -11.61
CA GLU A 129 -12.91 -1.98 -12.17
C GLU A 129 -12.78 -3.35 -12.83
N ARG A 130 -13.84 -4.14 -12.74
CA ARG A 130 -14.00 -5.39 -13.47
C ARG A 130 -15.43 -5.48 -14.01
N ASP A 131 -15.53 -5.88 -15.26
CA ASP A 131 -16.82 -6.10 -15.89
C ASP A 131 -17.47 -7.43 -15.45
N PRO A 132 -18.80 -7.47 -15.24
CA PRO A 132 -19.73 -6.34 -15.32
C PRO A 132 -19.85 -5.59 -13.98
N GLY A 133 -19.66 -4.26 -14.00
CA GLY A 133 -20.18 -3.34 -12.98
C GLY A 133 -19.51 -3.35 -11.60
N ALA A 134 -18.45 -4.12 -11.39
CA ALA A 134 -17.73 -4.19 -10.12
C ALA A 134 -16.66 -3.10 -10.02
N LYS A 135 -16.70 -2.31 -8.93
CA LYS A 135 -15.71 -1.25 -8.67
C LYS A 135 -15.15 -1.36 -7.27
N LEU A 136 -13.83 -1.55 -7.17
CA LEU A 136 -13.10 -1.51 -5.92
C LEU A 136 -12.42 -0.15 -5.77
N HIS A 137 -12.74 0.53 -4.69
CA HIS A 137 -12.09 1.77 -4.27
C HIS A 137 -11.07 1.44 -3.18
N ALA A 138 -9.83 1.87 -3.39
CA ALA A 138 -8.74 1.70 -2.44
C ALA A 138 -8.19 3.06 -2.03
N LEU A 139 -8.27 3.35 -0.74
CA LEU A 139 -7.61 4.47 -0.10
C LEU A 139 -6.27 4.00 0.42
N ILE A 140 -5.20 4.68 0.00
CA ILE A 140 -3.83 4.24 0.25
C ILE A 140 -3.10 5.32 1.02
N PHE A 141 -2.46 4.91 2.08
CA PHE A 141 -1.71 5.78 2.96
C PHE A 141 -0.24 5.37 2.98
N VAL A 142 0.65 6.29 2.62
CA VAL A 142 2.09 6.05 2.51
C VAL A 142 2.86 6.88 3.53
N TRP A 143 3.72 6.19 4.30
CA TRP A 143 4.60 6.77 5.31
C TRP A 143 5.83 7.45 4.71
N VAL A 144 5.63 8.68 4.31
CA VAL A 144 6.55 9.51 3.53
C VAL A 144 7.63 10.11 4.43
N ASP A 145 7.27 10.67 5.57
CA ASP A 145 8.21 11.59 6.23
C ASP A 145 9.50 10.89 6.67
N ILE A 146 9.53 9.61 7.08
CA ILE A 146 10.81 8.90 7.39
C ILE A 146 10.82 7.39 7.06
N LYS A 147 9.66 6.75 6.86
CA LYS A 147 9.59 5.28 7.00
C LYS A 147 9.49 4.49 5.69
N TYR A 148 9.07 5.03 4.55
CA TYR A 148 9.04 4.26 3.29
C TYR A 148 10.47 3.96 2.80
N PRO A 149 10.81 2.71 2.43
CA PRO A 149 9.94 1.53 2.31
C PRO A 149 9.86 0.62 3.54
N LYS A 150 10.54 0.97 4.64
CA LYS A 150 10.58 0.15 5.87
C LYS A 150 9.19 -0.11 6.47
N VAL A 151 8.30 0.88 6.39
CA VAL A 151 6.88 0.69 6.73
C VAL A 151 6.07 0.65 5.44
N LYS A 152 5.30 -0.42 5.30
CA LYS A 152 4.46 -0.68 4.14
C LYS A 152 3.31 0.35 4.06
N PRO A 153 2.86 0.71 2.86
CA PRO A 153 1.60 1.40 2.68
C PRO A 153 0.43 0.65 3.33
N ILE A 154 -0.52 1.41 3.89
CA ILE A 154 -1.78 0.89 4.44
C ILE A 154 -2.87 1.11 3.39
N TYR A 155 -3.70 0.10 3.19
CA TYR A 155 -4.85 0.08 2.28
C TYR A 155 -6.13 0.00 3.10
N ILE A 156 -7.11 0.81 2.73
CA ILE A 156 -8.49 0.73 3.20
C ILE A 156 -9.35 0.50 1.96
N LEU A 157 -10.11 -0.58 1.96
CA LEU A 157 -10.84 -1.07 0.80
C LEU A 157 -12.34 -0.91 0.99
N SER A 158 -13.01 -0.43 -0.05
CA SER A 158 -14.46 -0.49 -0.20
C SER A 158 -14.80 -0.92 -1.62
N PHE A 159 -15.91 -1.60 -1.80
CA PHE A 159 -16.30 -2.13 -3.11
C PHE A 159 -17.76 -1.86 -3.39
N THR A 160 -18.10 -1.59 -4.64
CA THR A 160 -19.46 -1.41 -5.08
C THR A 160 -19.76 -2.38 -6.23
N LEU A 161 -20.95 -2.99 -6.16
CA LEU A 161 -21.48 -3.87 -7.21
C LEU A 161 -22.86 -3.36 -7.59
N ASP A 162 -23.07 -3.07 -8.88
CA ASP A 162 -24.35 -2.59 -9.38
C ASP A 162 -24.90 -1.38 -8.58
N ASN A 163 -24.00 -0.46 -8.20
CA ASN A 163 -24.24 0.72 -7.35
C ASN A 163 -24.68 0.42 -5.90
N THR A 164 -24.52 -0.81 -5.44
CA THR A 164 -24.70 -1.17 -4.02
C THR A 164 -23.34 -1.12 -3.33
N ASP A 165 -23.22 -0.25 -2.32
CA ASP A 165 -22.01 -0.12 -1.53
C ASP A 165 -21.84 -1.30 -0.57
N VAL A 166 -20.68 -1.95 -0.67
CA VAL A 166 -20.24 -3.03 0.22
C VAL A 166 -18.93 -2.60 0.88
N SER A 167 -19.03 -2.05 2.09
CA SER A 167 -17.86 -1.72 2.91
C SER A 167 -17.18 -2.99 3.45
N SER A 168 -15.87 -2.90 3.70
CA SER A 168 -15.07 -3.97 4.32
C SER A 168 -15.70 -4.45 5.62
N SER A 169 -16.23 -3.55 6.45
CA SER A 169 -16.89 -3.89 7.73
C SER A 169 -18.01 -4.93 7.64
N PHE A 170 -18.62 -5.09 6.46
CA PHE A 170 -19.75 -6.01 6.24
C PHE A 170 -19.39 -7.23 5.39
N ASN A 171 -18.18 -7.30 4.83
CA ASN A 171 -17.78 -8.38 3.93
C ASN A 171 -16.47 -9.04 4.39
N SER A 172 -16.58 -10.25 4.94
CA SER A 172 -15.45 -11.00 5.48
C SER A 172 -14.36 -11.31 4.43
N SER A 173 -14.75 -11.47 3.16
CA SER A 173 -13.81 -11.70 2.05
C SER A 173 -12.99 -10.44 1.74
N LEU A 174 -13.61 -9.26 1.83
CA LEU A 174 -12.93 -7.98 1.65
C LEU A 174 -12.00 -7.66 2.82
N ILE A 175 -12.43 -7.95 4.06
CA ILE A 175 -11.57 -7.87 5.26
C ILE A 175 -10.36 -8.78 5.11
N HIS A 176 -10.55 -10.00 4.61
CA HIS A 176 -9.45 -10.92 4.38
C HIS A 176 -8.44 -10.37 3.35
N LEU A 177 -8.91 -9.80 2.24
CA LEU A 177 -8.05 -9.18 1.24
C LEU A 177 -7.26 -7.98 1.81
N GLU A 178 -7.92 -7.12 2.58
CA GLU A 178 -7.32 -5.96 3.25
C GLU A 178 -6.25 -6.39 4.28
N ARG A 179 -6.57 -7.39 5.11
CA ARG A 179 -5.61 -7.98 6.06
C ARG A 179 -4.39 -8.53 5.34
N VAL A 180 -4.58 -9.25 4.24
CA VAL A 180 -3.47 -9.80 3.48
C VAL A 180 -2.60 -8.68 2.89
N LEU A 181 -3.20 -7.62 2.35
CA LEU A 181 -2.44 -6.48 1.84
C LEU A 181 -1.63 -5.75 2.92
N ASN A 182 -2.22 -5.55 4.10
CA ASN A 182 -1.65 -4.71 5.15
C ASN A 182 -0.67 -5.47 6.07
N ALA A 183 -0.99 -6.70 6.45
CA ALA A 183 -0.22 -7.49 7.40
C ALA A 183 0.57 -8.61 6.70
N ASP A 184 -0.12 -9.47 5.95
CA ASP A 184 0.42 -10.77 5.53
C ASP A 184 1.06 -10.76 4.12
N PHE A 185 1.20 -9.59 3.48
CA PHE A 185 1.54 -9.45 2.05
C PHE A 185 2.78 -10.21 1.62
N THR A 186 3.84 -10.11 2.42
CA THR A 186 5.15 -10.74 2.15
C THR A 186 5.13 -12.25 2.24
N THR A 187 4.04 -12.82 2.78
CA THR A 187 3.83 -14.26 2.68
C THR A 187 3.39 -14.58 1.25
N TYR A 188 2.45 -13.83 0.67
CA TYR A 188 1.83 -14.13 -0.63
C TYR A 188 2.66 -13.75 -1.85
N VAL A 189 3.47 -12.69 -1.75
CA VAL A 189 4.26 -12.15 -2.86
C VAL A 189 5.69 -11.91 -2.39
N THR A 190 6.65 -12.34 -3.21
CA THR A 190 8.07 -12.08 -3.04
C THR A 190 8.39 -10.66 -3.50
N CYS A 191 8.88 -9.83 -2.59
CA CYS A 191 9.24 -8.44 -2.89
C CYS A 191 10.75 -8.23 -2.63
N ASP A 192 11.56 -8.47 -3.67
CA ASP A 192 13.02 -8.39 -3.59
C ASP A 192 13.52 -6.96 -3.36
N ASP A 193 12.83 -5.96 -3.92
CA ASP A 193 13.14 -4.54 -3.72
C ASP A 193 12.05 -3.90 -2.85
N PRO A 194 12.32 -3.64 -1.55
CA PRO A 194 11.35 -2.97 -0.68
C PRO A 194 10.86 -1.63 -1.24
N ASN A 195 11.67 -0.93 -2.04
CA ASN A 195 11.26 0.33 -2.64
C ASN A 195 10.11 0.17 -3.65
N ALA A 196 9.87 -1.04 -4.15
CA ALA A 196 8.79 -1.40 -5.06
C ALA A 196 7.54 -1.95 -4.35
N ILE A 197 7.47 -1.91 -3.01
CA ILE A 197 6.37 -2.51 -2.26
C ILE A 197 4.98 -1.95 -2.65
N LEU A 198 4.88 -0.64 -2.93
CA LEU A 198 3.62 -0.04 -3.36
C LEU A 198 3.14 -0.61 -4.71
N GLU A 199 4.06 -0.77 -5.66
CA GLU A 199 3.78 -1.32 -6.98
C GLU A 199 3.32 -2.79 -6.88
N ALA A 200 4.03 -3.59 -6.08
CA ALA A 200 3.69 -4.99 -5.86
C ALA A 200 2.34 -5.17 -5.15
N GLN A 201 2.03 -4.31 -4.17
CA GLN A 201 0.72 -4.32 -3.49
C GLN A 201 -0.42 -3.91 -4.44
N MET A 202 -0.20 -2.92 -5.33
CA MET A 202 -1.19 -2.56 -6.35
C MET A 202 -1.42 -3.68 -7.36
N ALA A 203 -0.36 -4.31 -7.86
CA ALA A 203 -0.46 -5.48 -8.74
C ALA A 203 -1.20 -6.64 -8.07
N PHE A 204 -0.94 -6.85 -6.78
CA PHE A 204 -1.64 -7.86 -5.99
C PHE A 204 -3.12 -7.52 -5.87
N LEU A 205 -3.46 -6.28 -5.51
CA LEU A 205 -4.84 -5.87 -5.35
C LEU A 205 -5.64 -6.00 -6.65
N VAL A 206 -5.08 -5.55 -7.78
CA VAL A 206 -5.74 -5.66 -9.09
C VAL A 206 -5.97 -7.14 -9.44
N SER A 207 -4.94 -7.99 -9.36
CA SER A 207 -5.09 -9.42 -9.69
C SER A 207 -5.98 -10.19 -8.71
N ARG A 208 -6.03 -9.82 -7.42
CA ARG A 208 -6.82 -10.54 -6.42
C ARG A 208 -8.26 -10.04 -6.33
N PHE A 209 -8.56 -8.89 -6.90
CA PHE A 209 -9.94 -8.47 -7.10
C PHE A 209 -10.69 -9.44 -8.03
N ASP A 210 -9.99 -10.01 -9.02
CA ASP A 210 -10.58 -11.07 -9.85
C ASP A 210 -11.02 -12.28 -9.03
N ILE A 211 -10.16 -12.71 -8.10
CA ILE A 211 -10.44 -13.86 -7.23
C ILE A 211 -11.57 -13.59 -6.25
N LEU A 212 -11.65 -12.37 -5.70
CA LEU A 212 -12.77 -11.96 -4.85
C LEU A 212 -14.11 -12.14 -5.59
N LEU A 213 -14.20 -11.62 -6.81
CA LEU A 213 -15.43 -11.64 -7.61
C LEU A 213 -15.76 -13.03 -8.15
N GLU A 214 -14.77 -13.78 -8.65
CA GLU A 214 -14.97 -15.14 -9.14
C GLU A 214 -15.36 -16.10 -8.02
N SER A 215 -14.75 -15.97 -6.84
CA SER A 215 -15.09 -16.80 -5.68
C SER A 215 -16.50 -16.50 -5.19
N GLY A 216 -16.90 -15.23 -5.15
CA GLY A 216 -18.27 -14.81 -4.84
C GLY A 216 -19.29 -15.35 -5.84
N SER A 217 -19.02 -15.19 -7.14
CA SER A 217 -19.87 -15.70 -8.23
C SER A 217 -20.02 -17.23 -8.15
N ALA A 218 -18.92 -17.95 -7.93
CA ALA A 218 -18.91 -19.41 -7.85
C ALA A 218 -19.62 -19.95 -6.60
N ALA A 219 -19.50 -19.27 -5.46
CA ALA A 219 -20.16 -19.69 -4.22
C ALA A 219 -21.67 -19.46 -4.27
N ASN A 220 -22.12 -18.36 -4.88
CA ASN A 220 -23.54 -18.01 -4.98
C ASN A 220 -24.23 -18.61 -6.21
N GLY A 221 -23.49 -19.28 -7.09
CA GLY A 221 -24.01 -19.80 -8.38
C GLY A 221 -24.51 -18.70 -9.32
N CYS A 222 -24.12 -17.44 -9.10
CA CYS A 222 -24.69 -16.26 -9.74
C CYS A 222 -24.22 -16.06 -11.18
N GLY A 223 -23.10 -16.68 -11.59
CA GLY A 223 -22.60 -16.63 -12.97
C GLY A 223 -22.24 -15.23 -13.50
N GLN A 224 -22.40 -14.17 -12.69
CA GLN A 224 -22.17 -12.77 -13.06
C GLN A 224 -20.73 -12.52 -13.51
N PHE A 225 -19.76 -13.17 -12.86
CA PHE A 225 -18.36 -13.13 -13.25
C PHE A 225 -17.95 -14.49 -13.81
N THR A 226 -17.41 -14.48 -15.03
CA THR A 226 -16.86 -15.67 -15.68
C THR A 226 -15.59 -16.09 -14.95
N ARG A 227 -15.45 -17.39 -14.77
CA ARG A 227 -14.31 -17.98 -14.09
C ARG A 227 -13.12 -18.08 -15.05
N GLU A 228 -12.18 -17.15 -14.92
CA GLU A 228 -10.94 -17.14 -15.71
C GLU A 228 -9.75 -17.73 -14.94
N HIS A 229 -9.87 -17.84 -13.60
CA HIS A 229 -8.80 -18.32 -12.74
C HIS A 229 -9.13 -19.69 -12.11
N LEU A 230 -8.10 -20.54 -12.04
CA LEU A 230 -8.19 -21.87 -11.42
C LEU A 230 -8.04 -21.76 -9.89
N PHE A 231 -8.94 -22.40 -9.14
CA PHE A 231 -8.86 -22.57 -7.69
C PHE A 231 -9.69 -23.79 -7.26
N SER A 232 -9.27 -24.55 -6.24
CA SER A 232 -10.00 -25.78 -5.88
C SER A 232 -11.38 -25.54 -5.26
N ARG A 233 -11.51 -24.48 -4.45
CA ARG A 233 -12.77 -24.07 -3.80
C ARG A 233 -12.82 -22.54 -3.65
N PRO A 234 -14.00 -21.92 -3.73
CA PRO A 234 -14.13 -20.46 -3.66
C PRO A 234 -13.81 -19.91 -2.27
N TYR A 235 -14.19 -20.63 -1.21
CA TYR A 235 -13.96 -20.21 0.17
C TYR A 235 -13.41 -21.33 1.04
N ARG A 236 -12.73 -20.95 2.13
CA ARG A 236 -12.34 -21.84 3.24
C ARG A 236 -12.73 -21.23 4.59
N GLY A 237 -13.24 -22.09 5.47
CA GLY A 237 -13.54 -21.72 6.85
C GLY A 237 -14.80 -20.88 7.01
N ARG A 238 -15.11 -20.51 8.26
CA ARG A 238 -16.31 -19.72 8.59
C ARG A 238 -16.18 -18.25 8.16
N ASP A 239 -14.94 -17.77 8.03
CA ASP A 239 -14.66 -16.36 7.70
C ASP A 239 -14.67 -16.10 6.18
N HIS A 240 -15.02 -17.09 5.36
CA HIS A 240 -14.94 -17.03 3.89
C HIS A 240 -13.56 -16.58 3.38
N GLN A 241 -12.50 -17.22 3.87
CA GLN A 241 -11.15 -16.94 3.37
C GLN A 241 -11.08 -17.24 1.87
N LEU A 242 -10.36 -16.40 1.14
CA LEU A 242 -10.15 -16.49 -0.31
C LEU A 242 -8.85 -17.24 -0.64
N PRO A 243 -8.78 -17.98 -1.77
CA PRO A 243 -7.54 -18.57 -2.25
C PRO A 243 -6.66 -17.50 -2.90
N LEU A 244 -5.93 -16.70 -2.13
CA LEU A 244 -5.17 -15.55 -2.67
C LEU A 244 -3.73 -15.88 -3.11
N TYR A 245 -3.22 -17.07 -2.75
CA TYR A 245 -1.85 -17.48 -3.06
C TYR A 245 -1.77 -18.05 -4.47
N TYR A 246 -0.95 -17.44 -5.32
CA TYR A 246 -0.82 -17.86 -6.73
C TYR A 246 0.38 -18.78 -6.90
N GLN A 247 0.16 -19.91 -7.56
CA GLN A 247 1.17 -20.91 -7.88
C GLN A 247 1.37 -20.96 -9.40
N LYS A 248 2.46 -20.34 -9.89
CA LYS A 248 2.74 -20.22 -11.32
C LYS A 248 2.93 -21.56 -12.03
N ASN A 249 3.54 -22.54 -11.37
CA ASN A 249 3.77 -23.88 -11.94
C ASN A 249 2.46 -24.60 -12.34
N MET A 250 1.36 -24.31 -11.65
CA MET A 250 0.05 -24.92 -11.89
C MET A 250 -0.96 -23.90 -12.45
N ASN A 251 -0.56 -22.63 -12.63
CA ASN A 251 -1.42 -21.50 -12.94
C ASN A 251 -2.72 -21.49 -12.10
N THR A 252 -2.58 -21.73 -10.79
CA THR A 252 -3.72 -21.91 -9.89
C THR A 252 -3.57 -21.06 -8.63
N PHE A 253 -4.71 -20.68 -8.09
CA PHE A 253 -4.86 -20.02 -6.81
C PHE A 253 -5.18 -21.04 -5.72
N THR A 254 -4.47 -20.94 -4.59
CA THR A 254 -4.65 -21.81 -3.43
C THR A 254 -4.78 -21.00 -2.14
N PHE A 255 -5.21 -21.70 -1.10
CA PHE A 255 -5.10 -21.21 0.27
C PHE A 255 -3.67 -21.37 0.73
N ARG A 256 -3.25 -20.48 1.64
CA ARG A 256 -2.07 -20.73 2.45
C ARG A 256 -2.40 -21.59 3.67
#